data_AF-A0A9E3Q078-F1
#
_entry.id   AF-A0A9E3Q078-F1
#
_cell.length_a   1.000
_cell.length_b   1.000
_cell.length_c   1.000
_cell.angle_alpha   90.00
_cell.angle_beta   90.00
_cell.angle_gamma   90.00
#
_symmetry.space_group_name_H-M   'P 1'
#
loop_
_entity.id
_entity.type
_entity.pdbx_description
1 polymer ?
#
loop_
_entity_poly.entity_id
_entity_poly.type
_entity_poly.pdbx_seq_one_letter_code
_entity_poly.pdbx_strand_id
1 'polypeptide(L)'
;MSTALEELMHAALAAAPNRRDDALAVLRGQLAAIDPAKTAPTHEPYLTLREVGQRLGISAATLWRWQVPGHSLGGRRRFRLSEVEAYLKTEAFERRAAALRADRKHHAKRGGDPKA
;
A
#
# COMPACT_ATOMS: atom_id res chain seq x y z
N MET A 1 -17.64 -36.98 21.95
CA MET A 1 -18.08 -36.26 20.74
C MET A 1 -18.37 -34.85 21.17
N SER A 2 -17.58 -33.87 20.71
CA SER A 2 -17.83 -32.46 21.03
C SER A 2 -19.15 -32.05 20.37
N THR A 3 -20.00 -31.37 21.11
CA THR A 3 -21.25 -30.84 20.55
C THR A 3 -20.95 -29.60 19.72
N ALA A 4 -21.72 -29.36 18.65
CA ALA A 4 -21.56 -28.17 17.80
C ALA A 4 -21.62 -26.86 18.61
N LEU A 5 -22.34 -26.87 19.73
CA LEU A 5 -22.43 -25.74 20.66
C LEU A 5 -21.11 -25.48 21.41
N GLU A 6 -20.43 -26.54 21.86
CA GLU A 6 -19.14 -26.43 22.55
C GLU A 6 -18.05 -25.89 21.61
N GLU A 7 -18.04 -26.34 20.35
CA GLU A 7 -17.10 -25.84 19.34
C GLU A 7 -17.32 -24.35 19.06
N LEU A 8 -18.58 -23.92 18.98
CA LEU A 8 -18.95 -22.53 18.73
C LEU A 8 -18.62 -21.63 19.93
N MET A 9 -18.83 -22.13 21.15
CA MET A 9 -18.45 -21.43 22.39
C MET A 9 -16.94 -21.29 22.51
N HIS A 10 -16.18 -22.34 22.17
CA HIS A 10 -14.72 -22.30 22.20
C HIS A 10 -14.15 -21.32 21.17
N ALA A 11 -14.70 -21.32 19.96
CA ALA A 11 -14.35 -20.35 18.92
C ALA A 11 -14.65 -18.89 19.33
N ALA A 12 -15.76 -18.66 20.04
CA ALA A 12 -16.14 -17.33 20.52
C ALA A 12 -15.23 -16.84 21.66
N LEU A 13 -14.77 -17.73 22.54
CA LEU A 13 -13.83 -17.41 23.63
C LEU A 13 -12.40 -17.19 23.13
N ALA A 14 -11.99 -17.85 22.05
CA ALA A 14 -10.67 -17.71 21.43
C ALA A 14 -10.55 -16.51 20.48
N ALA A 15 -11.66 -15.88 20.10
CA ALA A 15 -11.67 -14.74 19.19
C ALA A 15 -11.11 -13.47 19.86
N ALA A 16 -10.36 -12.67 19.10
CA ALA A 16 -9.91 -11.35 19.54
C ALA A 16 -11.13 -10.43 19.85
N PRO A 17 -11.05 -9.53 20.84
CA PRO A 17 -12.20 -8.77 21.34
C PRO A 17 -12.89 -7.95 20.24
N ASN A 18 -12.15 -7.44 19.26
CA ASN A 18 -12.71 -6.76 18.09
C ASN A 18 -13.60 -7.66 17.21
N ARG A 19 -13.27 -8.95 17.07
CA ARG A 19 -14.10 -9.91 16.31
C ARG A 19 -15.38 -10.30 17.03
N ARG A 20 -15.40 -10.21 18.36
CA ARG A 20 -16.60 -10.50 19.17
C ARG A 20 -17.68 -9.45 18.93
N ASP A 21 -17.31 -8.18 18.89
CA ASP A 21 -18.26 -7.07 18.68
C ASP A 21 -18.87 -7.13 17.27
N ASP A 22 -18.05 -7.40 16.25
CA ASP A 22 -18.50 -7.61 14.87
C ASP A 22 -19.45 -8.81 14.75
N ALA A 23 -19.13 -9.94 15.39
CA ALA A 23 -19.99 -11.12 15.40
C ALA A 23 -21.33 -10.87 16.10
N LEU A 24 -21.33 -10.11 17.21
CA LEU A 24 -22.56 -9.71 17.89
C LEU A 24 -23.42 -8.79 17.03
N ALA A 25 -22.81 -7.87 16.26
CA ALA A 25 -23.53 -7.01 15.33
C ALA A 25 -24.19 -7.80 14.19
N VAL A 26 -23.53 -8.84 13.67
CA VAL A 26 -24.12 -9.77 12.69
C VAL A 26 -25.30 -10.54 13.28
N LEU A 27 -25.17 -11.11 14.48
CA LEU A 27 -26.25 -11.85 15.14
C LEU A 27 -27.48 -10.98 15.47
N ARG A 28 -27.26 -9.69 15.75
CA ARG A 28 -28.33 -8.70 15.96
C ARG A 28 -28.97 -8.21 14.66
N GLY A 29 -28.50 -8.66 13.49
CA GLY A 29 -28.95 -8.19 12.18
C GLY A 29 -28.54 -6.75 11.87
N GLN A 30 -27.62 -6.17 12.64
CA GLN A 30 -27.11 -4.81 12.49
C GLN A 30 -25.98 -4.73 11.45
N LEU A 31 -25.37 -5.88 11.14
CA LEU A 31 -24.37 -6.05 10.10
C LEU A 31 -24.87 -7.13 9.15
N ALA A 32 -25.01 -6.80 7.86
CA ALA A 32 -25.20 -7.83 6.83
C ALA A 32 -24.04 -8.82 6.94
N ALA A 33 -24.35 -10.13 6.91
CA ALA A 33 -23.37 -11.21 7.03
C ALA A 33 -22.08 -10.83 6.32
N ILE A 34 -20.96 -10.86 7.05
CA ILE A 34 -19.63 -10.46 6.58
C ILE A 34 -19.44 -11.06 5.20
N ASP A 35 -19.60 -10.23 4.17
CA ASP A 35 -19.40 -10.67 2.80
C ASP A 35 -17.91 -10.97 2.70
N PRO A 36 -17.48 -12.23 2.55
CA PRO A 36 -16.07 -12.57 2.55
C PRO A 36 -15.32 -11.90 1.38
N ALA A 37 -16.04 -11.42 0.36
CA ALA A 37 -15.51 -10.59 -0.73
C ALA A 37 -15.27 -9.12 -0.33
N LYS A 38 -15.85 -8.66 0.79
CA LYS A 38 -15.82 -7.28 1.29
C LYS A 38 -15.02 -7.14 2.59
N THR A 39 -14.57 -8.25 3.17
CA THR A 39 -13.53 -8.24 4.21
C THR A 39 -12.29 -7.59 3.61
N ALA A 40 -11.93 -6.40 4.12
CA ALA A 40 -10.69 -5.74 3.72
C ALA A 40 -9.54 -6.76 3.86
N PRO A 41 -8.67 -6.89 2.85
CA PRO A 41 -7.62 -7.90 2.90
C PRO A 41 -6.78 -7.65 4.15
N THR A 42 -6.60 -8.70 4.97
CA THR A 42 -5.82 -8.68 6.22
C THR A 42 -4.39 -8.18 6.01
N HIS A 43 -3.93 -8.18 4.75
CA HIS A 43 -2.63 -7.70 4.33
C HIS A 43 -2.77 -6.62 3.25
N GLU A 44 -1.89 -5.64 3.31
CA GLU A 44 -1.82 -4.59 2.30
C GLU A 44 -1.57 -5.18 0.91
N PRO A 45 -2.37 -4.80 -0.11
CA PRO A 45 -2.24 -5.36 -1.45
C PRO A 45 -0.94 -4.91 -2.12
N TYR A 46 -0.37 -5.82 -2.91
CA TYR A 46 0.75 -5.51 -3.78
C TYR A 46 0.28 -4.84 -5.06
N LEU A 47 0.79 -3.64 -5.31
CA LEU A 47 0.42 -2.80 -6.44
C LEU A 47 1.51 -2.78 -7.51
N THR A 48 1.11 -2.49 -8.75
CA THR A 48 1.98 -2.01 -9.82
C THR A 48 2.44 -0.58 -9.53
N LEU A 49 3.53 -0.17 -10.17
CA LEU A 49 3.98 1.23 -10.11
C LEU A 49 2.93 2.21 -10.69
N ARG A 50 2.11 1.76 -11.65
CA ARG A 50 1.02 2.56 -12.23
C ARG A 50 -0.09 2.79 -11.22
N GLU A 51 -0.51 1.76 -10.50
CA GLU A 51 -1.56 1.86 -9.47
C GLU A 51 -1.09 2.72 -8.29
N VAL A 52 0.17 2.57 -7.85
CA VAL A 52 0.76 3.48 -6.85
C VAL A 52 0.71 4.92 -7.35
N GLY A 53 1.09 5.15 -8.60
CA GLY A 53 1.03 6.48 -9.21
C GLY A 53 -0.38 7.07 -9.23
N GLN A 54 -1.38 6.26 -9.57
CA GLN A 54 -2.79 6.68 -9.54
C GLN A 54 -3.25 7.04 -8.12
N ARG A 55 -2.86 6.25 -7.11
CA ARG A 55 -3.24 6.53 -5.71
C ARG A 55 -2.57 7.77 -5.13
N LEU A 56 -1.32 8.04 -5.52
CA LEU A 56 -0.54 9.19 -5.04
C LEU A 56 -0.73 10.45 -5.89
N GLY A 57 -1.38 10.37 -7.06
CA GLY A 57 -1.46 11.48 -8.02
C GLY A 57 -0.12 11.80 -8.71
N ILE A 58 0.76 10.81 -8.83
CA ILE A 58 2.13 10.96 -9.35
C ILE A 58 2.32 10.03 -10.55
N SER A 59 2.98 10.50 -11.61
CA SER A 59 3.24 9.65 -12.76
C SER A 59 4.15 8.46 -12.41
N ALA A 60 3.89 7.28 -13.00
CA ALA A 60 4.73 6.10 -12.78
C ALA A 60 6.20 6.34 -13.18
N ALA A 61 6.43 7.15 -14.21
CA ALA A 61 7.78 7.54 -14.63
C ALA A 61 8.50 8.37 -13.54
N THR A 62 7.78 9.28 -12.87
CA THR A 62 8.32 10.04 -11.74
C THR A 62 8.70 9.11 -10.59
N LEU A 63 7.80 8.20 -10.20
CA LEU A 63 8.07 7.22 -9.15
C LEU A 63 9.26 6.31 -9.48
N TRP A 64 9.38 5.90 -10.75
CA TRP A 64 10.52 5.11 -11.22
C TRP A 64 11.84 5.88 -11.08
N ARG A 65 11.87 7.16 -11.48
CA ARG A 65 13.06 8.03 -11.34
C ARG A 65 13.48 8.25 -9.89
N TRP A 66 12.50 8.34 -9.00
CA TRP A 66 12.71 8.43 -7.55
C TRP A 66 13.20 7.12 -6.93
N GLN A 67 13.19 6.02 -7.68
CA GLN A 67 13.65 4.70 -7.21
C GLN A 67 12.93 4.25 -5.94
N VAL A 68 11.60 4.40 -5.92
CA VAL A 68 10.78 3.96 -4.79
C VAL A 68 10.99 2.47 -4.47
N PRO A 69 10.98 2.08 -3.19
CA PRO A 69 11.23 0.70 -2.77
C PRO A 69 10.14 -0.24 -3.31
N GLY A 70 10.53 -1.44 -3.72
CA GLY A 70 9.57 -2.43 -4.20
C GLY A 70 10.13 -3.84 -4.10
N HIS A 71 9.22 -4.81 -4.08
CA HIS A 71 9.47 -6.23 -3.90
C HIS A 71 9.48 -6.95 -5.25
N SER A 72 10.31 -7.99 -5.38
CA SER A 72 10.25 -8.89 -6.54
C SER A 72 9.24 -10.00 -6.26
N LEU A 73 8.12 -10.00 -6.99
CA LEU A 73 7.08 -11.02 -6.87
C LEU A 73 6.87 -11.66 -8.25
N GLY A 74 7.28 -12.92 -8.41
CA GLY A 74 7.23 -13.62 -9.70
C GLY A 74 8.06 -12.93 -10.79
N GLY A 75 9.22 -12.36 -10.43
CA GLY A 75 10.11 -11.63 -11.35
C GLY A 75 9.61 -10.24 -11.76
N ARG A 76 8.45 -9.79 -11.25
CA ARG A 76 7.91 -8.45 -11.50
C ARG A 76 8.01 -7.61 -10.23
N ARG A 77 8.39 -6.35 -10.39
CA ARG A 77 8.41 -5.39 -9.26
C ARG A 77 6.99 -5.05 -8.82
N ARG A 78 6.72 -5.22 -7.53
CA ARG A 78 5.48 -4.89 -6.85
C ARG A 78 5.75 -3.94 -5.69
N PHE A 79 4.75 -3.17 -5.31
CA PHE A 79 4.89 -2.05 -4.39
C PHE A 79 3.79 -2.10 -3.34
N ARG A 80 4.13 -1.80 -2.10
CA ARG A 80 3.16 -1.48 -1.05
C ARG A 80 3.05 0.02 -0.94
N LEU A 81 1.83 0.52 -0.77
CA LEU A 81 1.58 1.96 -0.71
C LEU A 81 2.22 2.55 0.56
N SER A 82 2.06 1.89 1.70
CA SER A 82 2.60 2.31 3.00
C SER A 82 4.11 2.47 2.98
N GLU A 83 4.83 1.53 2.38
CA GLU A 83 6.29 1.57 2.26
C GLU A 83 6.77 2.68 1.33
N VAL A 84 6.05 2.91 0.22
CA VAL A 84 6.35 4.02 -0.69
C VAL A 84 6.12 5.36 0.03
N GLU A 85 5.00 5.51 0.73
CA GLU A 85 4.70 6.71 1.52
C GLU A 85 5.72 6.94 2.64
N ALA A 86 6.14 5.87 3.32
CA ALA A 86 7.19 5.94 4.34
C ALA A 86 8.52 6.41 3.71
N TYR A 87 8.92 5.84 2.58
CA TYR A 87 10.13 6.24 1.86
C TYR A 87 10.11 7.72 1.46
N LEU A 88 8.98 8.23 0.98
CA LEU A 88 8.84 9.65 0.59
C LEU A 88 9.01 10.63 1.76
N LYS A 89 8.93 10.15 3.01
CA LYS A 89 9.17 10.95 4.23
C LYS A 89 10.61 10.85 4.75
N THR A 90 11.47 10.06 4.10
CA THR A 90 12.86 9.86 4.55
C THR A 90 13.83 10.88 3.97
N GLU A 91 14.91 11.18 4.70
CA GLU A 91 16.03 11.99 4.21
C GLU A 91 16.73 11.38 2.97
N ALA A 92 16.64 10.05 2.80
CA ALA A 92 17.16 9.38 1.62
C ALA A 92 16.42 9.84 0.35
N PHE A 93 15.10 9.99 0.43
CA PHE A 93 14.31 10.55 -0.66
C PHE A 93 14.64 12.02 -0.91
N GLU A 94 14.80 12.83 0.14
CA GLU A 94 15.13 14.25 -0.02
C GLU A 94 16.46 14.45 -0.76
N ARG A 95 17.49 13.69 -0.38
CA ARG A 95 18.80 13.67 -1.07
C ARG A 95 18.64 13.29 -2.54
N ARG A 96 17.85 12.25 -2.84
CA ARG A 96 17.57 11.82 -4.22
C ARG A 96 16.83 12.91 -5.01
N ALA A 97 15.84 13.54 -4.41
CA ALA A 97 15.08 14.62 -5.04
C ALA A 97 15.97 15.84 -5.31
N ALA A 98 16.86 16.20 -4.38
CA ALA A 98 17.85 17.25 -4.56
C ALA A 98 18.82 16.95 -5.72
N ALA A 99 19.35 15.72 -5.78
CA ALA A 99 20.21 15.28 -6.90
C ALA A 99 19.49 15.40 -8.24
N LEU A 100 18.25 14.90 -8.34
CA LEU A 100 17.45 14.99 -9.57
C LEU A 100 17.14 16.44 -9.98
N ARG A 101 16.97 17.36 -9.03
CA ARG A 101 16.81 18.80 -9.32
C ARG A 101 18.12 19.42 -9.81
N ALA A 102 19.25 19.07 -9.21
CA ALA A 102 20.58 19.53 -9.63
C ALA A 102 20.89 19.08 -11.07
N ASP A 103 20.62 17.81 -11.39
CA ASP A 103 20.79 17.27 -12.75
C ASP A 103 19.97 18.06 -13.77
N ARG A 104 18.70 18.33 -13.48
CA ARG A 104 17.84 19.15 -14.37
C ARG A 104 18.40 20.55 -14.58
N LYS A 105 18.90 21.19 -13.52
CA LYS A 105 19.53 22.52 -13.61
C LYS A 105 20.80 22.48 -14.46
N HIS A 106 21.61 21.44 -14.32
CA HIS A 106 22.81 21.25 -15.13
C HIS A 106 22.48 21.04 -16.61
N HIS A 107 21.51 20.18 -16.93
CA HIS A 107 21.04 19.97 -18.31
C HIS A 107 20.43 21.23 -18.93
N ALA A 108 19.65 22.01 -18.17
CA ALA A 108 19.08 23.27 -18.63
C ALA A 108 20.18 24.31 -18.97
N LYS A 109 21.24 24.39 -18.16
CA LYS A 109 22.39 25.27 -18.44
C LYS A 109 23.19 24.86 -19.67
N ARG A 110 23.30 23.57 -19.97
CA ARG A 110 24.00 23.06 -21.16
C ARG A 110 23.19 23.17 -22.45
N GLY A 111 21.87 23.27 -22.35
CA GLY A 111 20.96 23.45 -23.49
C GLY A 111 20.63 24.91 -23.82
N GLY A 112 21.24 25.86 -23.11
CA GLY A 112 21.08 27.30 -23.34
C GLY A 112 22.29 27.89 -24.03
N ASP A 113 22.49 27.58 -25.31
CA ASP A 113 23.21 28.44 -26.25
C ASP A 113 22.48 28.42 -27.61
N PRO A 114 22.48 29.55 -28.33
CA PRO A 114 21.36 29.99 -29.13
C PRO A 114 21.36 29.38 -30.52
N LYS A 115 20.15 29.25 -31.06
CA LYS A 115 19.91 29.01 -32.49
C LYS A 115 20.54 30.18 -33.27
N ALA A 116 21.65 29.91 -33.95
CA ALA A 116 22.19 30.75 -35.02
C ALA A 116 21.32 30.63 -36.28
#